data_AF-A0A2G2YGB1-F1
#
_entry.id   AF-A0A2G2YGB1-F1
#
_cell.length_a   1.000
_cell.length_b   1.000
_cell.length_c   1.000
_cell.angle_alpha   90.00
_cell.angle_beta   90.00
_cell.angle_gamma   90.00
#
_symmetry.space_group_name_H-M   'P 1'
#
loop_
_entity.id
_entity.type
_entity.pdbx_description
1 polymer ?
#
loop_
_entity_poly.entity_id
_entity_poly.type
_entity_poly.pdbx_seq_one_letter_code
_entity_poly.pdbx_strand_id
1 'polypeptide(L)'
;MAVSLGGDTVGDNKHIYFKPKSINSWLDNAISSLSSMLEEYNIDGIDFDYEHFLGADTNSFAECIGQLITKLKKSGKIQFSSIAPYEGSAVQSHYKTLWKKYGHVIDYVNFQFYAYDKIDVPQYVKYFNEQSSNYEGGQILASFVNRGGGGLGSKDGFFEACK
;
A
#
# COMPACT_ATOMS: atom_id res chain seq x y z
N MET A 1 4.84 10.28 12.29
CA MET A 1 4.28 10.75 10.99
C MET A 1 4.70 9.79 9.88
N ALA A 2 3.90 9.62 8.83
CA ALA A 2 4.28 8.83 7.66
C ALA A 2 4.09 9.62 6.36
N VAL A 3 4.74 9.14 5.30
CA VAL A 3 4.58 9.63 3.93
C VAL A 3 4.15 8.48 3.02
N SER A 4 3.18 8.70 2.14
CA SER A 4 2.76 7.70 1.14
C SER A 4 3.46 7.95 -0.19
N LEU A 5 3.89 6.87 -0.85
CA LEU A 5 4.62 6.87 -2.11
C LEU A 5 3.77 6.24 -3.21
N GLY A 6 3.58 6.98 -4.29
CA GLY A 6 2.71 6.57 -5.40
C GLY A 6 1.54 7.54 -5.53
N GLY A 7 0.33 7.01 -5.35
CA GLY A 7 -0.95 7.63 -5.69
C GLY A 7 -1.32 7.40 -7.16
N ASP A 8 -2.55 7.80 -7.50
CA ASP A 8 -3.09 7.63 -8.85
C ASP A 8 -2.39 8.53 -9.89
N THR A 9 -2.28 9.83 -9.64
CA THR A 9 -1.81 10.81 -10.65
C THR A 9 -0.91 11.94 -10.10
N VAL A 10 -0.16 12.58 -10.99
CA VAL A 10 0.66 13.78 -10.73
C VAL A 10 0.41 14.87 -11.78
N GLY A 11 0.35 16.14 -11.33
CA GLY A 11 0.20 17.31 -12.19
C GLY A 11 -1.12 17.28 -12.97
N ASP A 12 -1.05 17.38 -14.30
CA ASP A 12 -2.20 17.36 -15.23
C ASP A 12 -2.87 15.97 -15.35
N ASN A 13 -3.21 15.32 -14.22
CA ASN A 13 -3.82 13.99 -14.14
C ASN A 13 -3.05 12.88 -14.87
N LYS A 14 -1.71 12.97 -14.88
CA LYS A 14 -0.87 11.92 -15.48
C LYS A 14 -0.69 10.78 -14.49
N HIS A 15 -1.05 9.56 -14.88
CA HIS A 15 -0.89 8.40 -14.01
C HIS A 15 0.56 8.19 -13.56
N ILE A 16 0.73 7.87 -12.28
CA ILE A 16 2.03 7.57 -11.69
C ILE A 16 2.32 6.09 -11.90
N TYR A 17 3.22 5.80 -12.84
CA TYR A 17 3.61 4.42 -13.12
C TYR A 17 4.82 4.00 -12.30
N PHE A 18 4.70 2.86 -11.61
CA PHE A 18 5.84 2.12 -11.10
C PHE A 18 6.63 1.54 -12.27
N LYS A 19 7.79 2.13 -12.56
CA LYS A 19 8.61 1.81 -13.75
C LYS A 19 10.11 1.87 -13.44
N PRO A 20 10.67 0.90 -12.69
CA PRO A 20 12.09 0.86 -12.42
C PRO A 20 12.88 0.55 -13.70
N LYS A 21 14.04 1.19 -13.88
CA LYS A 21 14.99 0.81 -14.94
C LYS A 21 15.67 -0.53 -14.63
N SER A 22 16.01 -0.72 -13.36
CA SER A 22 16.45 -1.97 -12.76
C SER A 22 16.19 -1.92 -11.25
N ILE A 23 16.13 -3.07 -10.59
CA ILE A 23 15.95 -3.14 -9.14
C ILE A 23 17.01 -2.30 -8.41
N ASN A 24 18.29 -2.50 -8.73
CA ASN A 24 19.38 -1.80 -8.06
C ASN A 24 19.32 -0.28 -8.27
N SER A 25 19.13 0.17 -9.51
CA SER A 25 19.10 1.62 -9.79
C SER A 25 17.90 2.31 -9.16
N TRP A 26 16.74 1.64 -9.10
CA TRP A 26 15.58 2.17 -8.39
C TRP A 26 15.82 2.23 -6.88
N LEU A 27 16.38 1.16 -6.31
CA LEU A 27 16.65 1.06 -4.88
C LEU A 27 17.66 2.11 -4.40
N ASP A 28 18.77 2.28 -5.11
CA ASP A 28 19.80 3.26 -4.75
C ASP A 28 19.25 4.69 -4.79
N ASN A 29 18.48 5.01 -5.84
CA ASN A 29 17.83 6.31 -5.97
C ASN A 29 16.78 6.54 -4.86
N ALA A 30 15.94 5.54 -4.58
CA ALA A 30 14.90 5.64 -3.55
C ALA A 30 15.50 5.79 -2.15
N ILE A 31 16.55 5.05 -1.81
CA ILE A 31 17.24 5.20 -0.52
C ILE A 31 17.82 6.60 -0.39
N SER A 32 18.50 7.11 -1.42
CA SER A 32 19.11 8.42 -1.39
C SER A 32 18.08 9.54 -1.21
N SER A 33 17.02 9.55 -2.03
CA SER A 33 16.00 10.60 -2.00
C SER A 33 15.14 10.53 -0.74
N LEU A 34 14.68 9.33 -0.35
CA LEU A 34 13.84 9.17 0.83
C LEU A 34 14.60 9.44 2.12
N SER A 35 15.86 9.02 2.25
CA SER A 35 16.63 9.30 3.47
C SER A 35 16.70 10.79 3.78
N SER A 36 16.91 11.62 2.75
CA SER A 36 16.96 13.08 2.89
C SER A 36 15.61 13.64 3.34
N MET A 37 14.53 13.21 2.69
CA MET A 37 13.17 13.66 3.02
C MET A 37 12.71 13.20 4.42
N LEU A 38 13.01 11.96 4.80
CA LEU A 38 12.64 11.41 6.10
C LEU A 38 13.27 12.23 7.25
N GLU A 39 14.53 12.61 7.10
CA GLU A 39 15.26 13.42 8.07
C GLU A 39 14.76 14.87 8.09
N GLU A 40 14.59 15.49 6.92
CA GLU A 40 14.15 16.90 6.80
C GLU A 40 12.78 17.13 7.44
N TYR A 41 11.84 16.20 7.25
CA TYR A 41 10.46 16.33 7.71
C TYR A 41 10.17 15.54 8.99
N ASN A 42 11.17 14.88 9.60
CA ASN A 42 11.01 14.04 10.78
C ASN A 42 9.86 13.01 10.60
N ILE A 43 9.95 12.24 9.52
CA ILE A 43 8.98 11.20 9.14
C ILE A 43 9.43 9.85 9.73
N ASP A 44 8.53 9.18 10.42
CA ASP A 44 8.80 7.92 11.12
C ASP A 44 8.42 6.67 10.31
N GLY A 45 7.67 6.82 9.21
CA GLY A 45 7.16 5.69 8.44
C GLY A 45 6.85 5.99 7.00
N ILE A 46 6.71 4.93 6.21
CA ILE A 46 6.42 5.01 4.77
C ILE A 46 5.24 4.10 4.43
N ASP A 47 4.33 4.61 3.62
CA ASP A 47 3.25 3.86 2.99
C ASP A 47 3.50 3.72 1.49
N PHE A 48 3.15 2.58 0.90
CA PHE A 48 3.28 2.34 -0.54
C PHE A 48 1.92 2.18 -1.19
N ASP A 49 1.59 3.10 -2.11
CA ASP A 49 0.29 3.26 -2.75
C ASP A 49 0.43 3.41 -4.29
N TYR A 50 1.22 2.55 -4.93
CA TYR A 50 1.33 2.52 -6.39
C TYR A 50 0.14 1.79 -7.00
N GLU A 51 -0.57 2.45 -7.92
CA GLU A 51 -1.77 1.89 -8.55
C GLU A 51 -1.56 1.47 -10.02
N HIS A 52 -0.45 1.89 -10.65
CA HIS A 52 -0.16 1.66 -12.06
C HIS A 52 1.25 1.07 -12.28
N PHE A 53 1.39 0.03 -13.11
CA PHE A 53 2.62 -0.80 -13.18
C PHE A 53 3.18 -0.98 -14.60
N LEU A 54 3.47 0.09 -15.34
CA LEU A 54 3.80 0.09 -16.79
C LEU A 54 4.90 -0.93 -17.23
N GLY A 55 4.52 -2.20 -17.41
CA GLY A 55 5.42 -3.31 -17.73
C GLY A 55 6.31 -3.80 -16.59
N ALA A 56 6.16 -3.27 -15.36
CA ALA A 56 6.85 -3.81 -14.20
C ALA A 56 6.16 -5.10 -13.78
N ASP A 57 6.92 -6.19 -13.68
CA ASP A 57 6.37 -7.45 -13.18
C ASP A 57 6.25 -7.45 -11.65
N THR A 58 5.43 -8.35 -11.13
CA THR A 58 5.16 -8.46 -9.70
C THR A 58 6.40 -8.76 -8.86
N ASN A 59 7.41 -9.47 -9.40
CA ASN A 59 8.65 -9.72 -8.68
C ASN A 59 9.52 -8.46 -8.65
N SER A 60 9.71 -7.78 -9.77
CA SER A 60 10.49 -6.53 -9.80
C SER A 60 9.91 -5.48 -8.83
N PHE A 61 8.58 -5.35 -8.77
CA PHE A 61 7.89 -4.52 -7.78
C PHE A 61 8.19 -4.95 -6.34
N ALA A 62 8.01 -6.24 -6.03
CA ALA A 62 8.25 -6.79 -4.70
C ALA A 62 9.71 -6.62 -4.25
N GLU A 63 10.68 -6.85 -5.13
CA GLU A 63 12.11 -6.70 -4.82
C GLU A 63 12.48 -5.24 -4.55
N CYS A 64 11.98 -4.30 -5.37
CA CYS A 64 12.24 -2.88 -5.16
C CYS A 64 11.75 -2.40 -3.79
N ILE A 65 10.46 -2.61 -3.50
CA ILE A 65 9.84 -2.10 -2.28
C ILE A 65 10.30 -2.87 -1.06
N GLY A 66 10.33 -4.20 -1.13
CA GLY A 66 10.72 -5.05 0.00
C GLY A 66 12.15 -4.79 0.47
N GLN A 67 13.09 -4.66 -0.46
CA GLN A 67 14.48 -4.33 -0.12
C GLN A 67 14.62 -2.91 0.42
N LEU A 68 13.85 -1.94 -0.11
CA LEU A 68 13.83 -0.58 0.41
C LEU A 68 13.39 -0.53 1.88
N ILE A 69 12.22 -1.12 2.19
CA ILE A 69 11.70 -1.18 3.56
C ILE A 69 12.72 -1.85 4.49
N THR A 70 13.26 -2.98 4.06
CA THR A 70 14.25 -3.74 4.83
C THR A 70 15.47 -2.88 5.17
N LYS A 71 16.00 -2.13 4.20
CA LYS A 71 17.19 -1.27 4.40
C LYS A 71 16.90 -0.06 5.26
N LEU A 72 15.75 0.60 5.08
CA LEU A 72 15.35 1.75 5.88
C LEU A 72 15.09 1.36 7.34
N LYS A 73 14.42 0.23 7.60
CA LYS A 73 14.23 -0.29 8.96
C LYS A 73 15.57 -0.68 9.61
N LYS A 74 16.43 -1.43 8.90
CA LYS A 74 17.74 -1.85 9.43
C LYS A 74 18.66 -0.68 9.78
N SER A 75 18.54 0.44 9.06
CA SER A 75 19.29 1.66 9.35
C SER A 75 18.64 2.58 10.39
N GLY A 76 17.47 2.19 10.92
CA GLY A 76 16.72 2.99 11.89
C GLY A 76 16.09 4.26 11.32
N LYS A 77 16.02 4.40 9.98
CA LYS A 77 15.45 5.59 9.31
C LYS A 77 13.93 5.63 9.34
N ILE A 78 13.28 4.48 9.46
CA ILE A 78 11.84 4.38 9.66
C ILE A 78 11.57 3.38 10.79
N GLN A 79 10.51 3.64 11.54
CA GLN A 79 10.01 2.79 12.62
C GLN A 79 8.96 1.81 12.10
N PHE A 80 8.16 2.22 11.11
CA PHE A 80 7.11 1.38 10.54
C PHE A 80 6.93 1.60 9.03
N SER A 81 6.21 0.69 8.40
CA SER A 81 5.83 0.73 6.99
C SER A 81 4.46 0.11 6.76
N SER A 82 3.77 0.59 5.74
CA SER A 82 2.48 0.04 5.31
C SER A 82 2.38 -0.07 3.79
N ILE A 83 1.39 -0.84 3.34
CA ILE A 83 1.01 -0.97 1.93
C ILE A 83 -0.48 -0.66 1.77
N ALA A 84 -0.89 -0.06 0.65
CA ALA A 84 -2.27 0.33 0.40
C ALA A 84 -2.90 -0.38 -0.82
N PRO A 85 -3.04 -1.72 -0.81
CA PRO A 85 -3.61 -2.46 -1.94
C PRO A 85 -5.13 -2.32 -2.07
N TYR A 86 -5.66 -2.64 -3.24
CA TYR A 86 -7.08 -2.93 -3.47
C TYR A 86 -7.29 -4.13 -4.40
N GLU A 87 -8.53 -4.59 -4.51
CA GLU A 87 -8.91 -5.70 -5.39
C GLU A 87 -9.03 -5.26 -6.86
N GLY A 88 -7.87 -5.04 -7.48
CA GLY A 88 -7.72 -4.86 -8.93
C GLY A 88 -6.66 -5.81 -9.45
N SER A 89 -6.85 -6.39 -10.64
CA SER A 89 -6.00 -7.50 -11.13
C SER A 89 -4.50 -7.19 -11.10
N ALA A 90 -4.10 -5.98 -11.52
CA ALA A 90 -2.72 -5.52 -11.44
C ALA A 90 -2.32 -5.23 -9.99
N VAL A 91 -3.00 -4.33 -9.29
CA VAL A 91 -2.65 -3.93 -7.90
C VAL A 91 -2.58 -5.14 -6.98
N GLN A 92 -3.62 -5.95 -6.92
CA GLN A 92 -3.70 -7.10 -6.02
C GLN A 92 -2.59 -8.12 -6.27
N SER A 93 -2.27 -8.43 -7.53
CA SER A 93 -1.20 -9.38 -7.84
C SER A 93 0.19 -8.86 -7.43
N HIS A 94 0.46 -7.57 -7.60
CA HIS A 94 1.72 -6.94 -7.21
C HIS A 94 1.88 -6.92 -5.69
N TYR A 95 0.87 -6.46 -4.96
CA TYR A 95 0.93 -6.35 -3.50
C TYR A 95 0.87 -7.71 -2.79
N LYS A 96 0.13 -8.70 -3.31
CA LYS A 96 0.21 -10.08 -2.78
C LYS A 96 1.60 -10.69 -2.99
N THR A 97 2.25 -10.40 -4.11
CA THR A 97 3.63 -10.87 -4.38
C THR A 97 4.62 -10.20 -3.42
N LEU A 98 4.47 -8.90 -3.18
CA LEU A 98 5.24 -8.16 -2.17
C LEU A 98 5.02 -8.76 -0.78
N TRP A 99 3.77 -8.96 -0.36
CA TRP A 99 3.44 -9.52 0.95
C TRP A 99 4.04 -10.91 1.16
N LYS A 100 3.90 -11.81 0.17
CA LYS A 100 4.43 -13.17 0.27
C LYS A 100 5.95 -13.20 0.50
N LYS A 101 6.69 -12.25 -0.08
CA LYS A 101 8.16 -12.18 0.04
C LYS A 101 8.62 -11.37 1.25
N TYR A 102 7.92 -10.28 1.56
CA TYR A 102 8.40 -9.22 2.45
C TYR A 102 7.38 -8.80 3.53
N GLY A 103 6.29 -9.55 3.73
CA GLY A 103 5.28 -9.25 4.76
C GLY A 103 5.87 -9.14 6.16
N HIS A 104 6.96 -9.86 6.46
CA HIS A 104 7.68 -9.79 7.72
C HIS A 104 8.36 -8.44 8.03
N VAL A 105 8.52 -7.55 7.04
CA VAL A 105 9.01 -6.18 7.25
C VAL A 105 7.92 -5.12 7.11
N ILE A 106 6.68 -5.50 6.79
CA ILE A 106 5.54 -4.58 6.60
C ILE A 106 4.62 -4.70 7.83
N ASP A 107 4.30 -3.57 8.46
CA ASP A 107 3.56 -3.57 9.73
C ASP A 107 2.05 -3.52 9.52
N TYR A 108 1.59 -2.76 8.52
CA TYR A 108 0.17 -2.57 8.28
C TYR A 108 -0.22 -2.77 6.81
N VAL A 109 -1.43 -3.25 6.59
CA VAL A 109 -2.08 -3.32 5.28
C VAL A 109 -3.28 -2.38 5.29
N ASN A 110 -3.12 -1.22 4.68
CA ASN A 110 -4.14 -0.20 4.48
C ASN A 110 -5.04 -0.56 3.29
N PHE A 111 -5.69 -1.74 3.34
CA PHE A 111 -6.48 -2.22 2.21
C PHE A 111 -7.61 -1.23 1.90
N GLN A 112 -7.75 -0.84 0.63
CA GLN A 112 -8.69 0.19 0.20
C GLN A 112 -10.08 -0.41 -0.06
N PHE A 113 -10.84 -0.71 0.99
CA PHE A 113 -12.20 -1.29 0.88
C PHE A 113 -13.19 -0.36 0.17
N TYR A 114 -12.88 0.94 0.07
CA TYR A 114 -13.66 1.89 -0.71
C TYR A 114 -13.49 1.76 -2.24
N ALA A 115 -12.55 0.93 -2.70
CA ALA A 115 -12.38 0.62 -4.12
C ALA A 115 -13.39 -0.44 -4.63
N TYR A 116 -14.10 -1.13 -3.74
CA TYR A 116 -15.24 -1.95 -4.12
C TYR A 116 -16.40 -1.07 -4.61
N ASP A 117 -17.31 -1.66 -5.38
CA ASP A 117 -18.63 -1.08 -5.59
C ASP A 117 -19.35 -0.86 -4.25
N LYS A 118 -20.47 -0.13 -4.28
CA LYS A 118 -21.26 0.09 -3.06
C LYS A 118 -21.73 -1.24 -2.48
N ILE A 119 -21.44 -1.48 -1.21
CA ILE A 119 -21.67 -2.75 -0.51
C ILE A 119 -22.36 -2.53 0.83
N ASP A 120 -22.95 -3.58 1.38
CA ASP A 120 -23.57 -3.60 2.71
C ASP A 120 -22.63 -4.13 3.82
N VAL A 121 -23.12 -4.17 5.06
CA VAL A 121 -22.35 -4.64 6.24
C VAL A 121 -21.89 -6.09 6.08
N PRO A 122 -22.76 -7.08 5.76
CA PRO A 122 -22.32 -8.46 5.52
C PRO A 122 -21.27 -8.59 4.41
N GLN A 123 -21.41 -7.87 3.30
CA GLN A 123 -20.43 -7.87 2.22
C GLN A 123 -19.09 -7.30 2.68
N TYR A 124 -19.10 -6.19 3.43
CA TYR A 124 -17.87 -5.60 3.97
C TYR A 124 -17.10 -6.58 4.87
N VAL A 125 -17.79 -7.23 5.81
CA VAL A 125 -17.18 -8.23 6.70
C VAL A 125 -16.63 -9.41 5.91
N LYS A 126 -17.37 -9.88 4.88
CA LYS A 126 -16.90 -10.94 3.98
C LYS A 126 -15.60 -10.55 3.28
N TYR A 127 -15.57 -9.37 2.64
CA TYR A 127 -14.37 -8.91 1.94
C TYR A 127 -13.21 -8.66 2.90
N PHE A 128 -13.48 -8.13 4.10
CA PHE A 128 -12.46 -7.97 5.13
C PHE A 128 -11.78 -9.30 5.48
N ASN A 129 -12.57 -10.36 5.69
CA ASN A 129 -12.05 -11.70 5.97
C ASN A 129 -11.28 -12.30 4.78
N GLU A 130 -11.77 -12.08 3.57
CA GLU A 130 -11.09 -12.52 2.34
C GLU A 130 -9.72 -11.84 2.19
N GLN A 131 -9.65 -10.52 2.38
CA GLN A 131 -8.39 -9.79 2.27
C GLN A 131 -7.46 -10.08 3.46
N SER A 132 -8.00 -10.29 4.66
CA SER A 132 -7.23 -10.79 5.80
C SER A 132 -6.52 -12.11 5.47
N SER A 133 -7.18 -13.00 4.73
CA SER A 133 -6.61 -14.27 4.27
C SER A 133 -5.54 -14.07 3.20
N ASN A 134 -5.71 -13.08 2.30
CA ASN A 134 -4.69 -12.73 1.29
C ASN A 134 -3.41 -12.15 1.89
N TYR A 135 -3.51 -11.51 3.06
CA TYR A 135 -2.41 -10.90 3.81
C TYR A 135 -2.21 -11.58 5.17
N GLU A 136 -2.32 -12.91 5.20
CA GLU A 136 -2.25 -13.72 6.41
C GLU A 136 -1.02 -13.38 7.28
N GLY A 137 -1.25 -13.29 8.60
CA GLY A 137 -0.24 -12.89 9.59
C GLY A 137 -0.01 -11.38 9.68
N GLY A 138 -0.64 -10.58 8.81
CA GLY A 138 -0.54 -9.12 8.81
C GLY A 138 -1.63 -8.42 9.60
N GLN A 139 -1.40 -7.13 9.88
CA GLN A 139 -2.42 -6.25 10.45
C GLN A 139 -3.12 -5.48 9.33
N ILE A 140 -4.25 -6.02 8.85
CA ILE A 140 -5.12 -5.32 7.91
C ILE A 140 -6.04 -4.34 8.62
N LEU A 141 -6.13 -3.11 8.10
CA LEU A 141 -6.94 -2.05 8.67
C LEU A 141 -8.24 -1.88 7.89
N ALA A 142 -9.36 -1.73 8.60
CA ALA A 142 -10.62 -1.34 7.98
C ALA A 142 -10.52 0.10 7.44
N SER A 143 -11.15 0.35 6.29
CA SER A 143 -11.12 1.65 5.63
C SER A 143 -12.44 2.01 4.96
N PHE A 144 -12.68 3.31 4.80
CA PHE A 144 -13.80 3.88 4.07
C PHE A 144 -13.35 5.19 3.42
N VAL A 145 -14.07 5.64 2.39
CA VAL A 145 -13.84 6.96 1.78
C VAL A 145 -14.83 7.98 2.35
N ASN A 146 -14.34 9.15 2.76
CA ASN A 146 -15.19 10.20 3.34
C ASN A 146 -16.01 10.97 2.28
N ARG A 147 -15.59 10.92 1.01
CA ARG A 147 -16.28 11.52 -0.14
C ARG A 147 -16.12 10.62 -1.36
N GLY A 148 -17.20 9.99 -1.80
CA GLY A 148 -17.18 8.99 -2.88
C GLY A 148 -18.41 8.08 -2.79
N GLY A 149 -18.51 7.13 -3.72
CA GLY A 149 -19.68 6.23 -3.84
C GLY A 149 -19.39 4.74 -3.64
N GLY A 150 -18.12 4.32 -3.56
CA GLY A 150 -17.72 2.92 -3.42
C GLY A 150 -17.61 2.45 -1.97
N GLY A 151 -17.56 1.13 -1.78
CA GLY A 151 -17.42 0.48 -0.48
C GLY A 151 -18.62 0.68 0.47
N LEU A 152 -18.34 0.60 1.77
CA LEU A 152 -19.29 0.86 2.85
C LEU A 152 -18.98 2.22 3.50
N GLY A 153 -19.87 3.19 3.32
CA GLY A 153 -19.70 4.55 3.84
C GLY A 153 -19.84 4.64 5.37
N SER A 154 -19.24 5.69 5.96
CA SER A 154 -19.28 5.94 7.41
C SER A 154 -20.70 6.10 7.98
N LYS A 155 -21.66 6.51 7.16
CA LYS A 155 -23.08 6.65 7.51
C LYS A 155 -23.95 5.46 7.09
N ASP A 156 -23.37 4.51 6.36
CA ASP A 156 -24.09 3.39 5.72
C ASP A 156 -23.88 2.06 6.48
N GLY A 157 -23.31 2.10 7.69
CA GLY A 157 -23.10 0.91 8.54
C GLY A 157 -21.63 0.53 8.78
N PHE A 158 -20.65 1.33 8.33
CA PHE A 158 -19.23 1.03 8.54
C PHE A 158 -18.87 0.75 10.01
N PHE A 159 -19.32 1.59 10.95
CA PHE A 159 -19.05 1.40 12.38
C PHE A 159 -19.77 0.19 12.98
N GLU A 160 -20.80 -0.34 12.31
CA GLU A 160 -21.42 -1.61 12.69
C GLU A 160 -20.54 -2.78 12.24
N ALA A 161 -19.98 -2.72 11.03
CA ALA A 161 -19.06 -3.72 10.50
C ALA A 161 -17.74 -3.83 11.30
N CYS A 162 -17.33 -2.77 12.01
CA CYS A 162 -16.11 -2.74 12.83
C CYS A 162 -16.28 -3.20 14.29
N LYS A 163 -17.46 -3.70 14.68
CA LYS A 163 -17.70 -4.25 16.03
C LYS A 163 -17.21 -5.68 16.15
#